data_AF-A0A2D6N704-F1
#
_entry.id   AF-A0A2D6N704-F1
#
_cell.length_a   1.000
_cell.length_b   1.000
_cell.length_c   1.000
_cell.angle_alpha   90.00
_cell.angle_beta   90.00
_cell.angle_gamma   90.00
#
_symmetry.space_group_name_H-M   'P 1'
#
loop_
_entity.id
_entity.type
_entity.pdbx_description
1 polymer ?
#
loop_
_entity_poly.entity_id
_entity_poly.type
_entity_poly.pdbx_seq_one_letter_code
_entity_poly.pdbx_strand_id
1 'polypeptide(L)'
;MSFSIDRAAFRCTADDFGEQCAEAGIPGIGTARYYLMSAACAFLQEKAAQQAYPYSLPPASRTYEYSVDTCPNARDYLDRWLRWSTFCEKCQLEDCGLAAAIVREVADRNRV
;
A
#
# COMPACT_ATOMS: atom_id res chain seq x y z
N MET A 1 -10.28 -2.53 -4.99
CA MET A 1 -10.65 -1.44 -4.06
C MET A 1 -9.53 -1.22 -3.06
N SER A 2 -9.51 -0.09 -2.37
CA SER A 2 -8.50 0.23 -1.37
C SER A 2 -9.03 1.26 -0.36
N PHE A 3 -8.47 1.26 0.85
CA PHE A 3 -8.70 2.29 1.85
C PHE A 3 -7.45 2.50 2.70
N SER A 4 -7.43 3.62 3.43
CA SER A 4 -6.38 3.90 4.41
C SER A 4 -6.97 3.91 5.81
N ILE A 5 -6.19 3.44 6.78
CA ILE A 5 -6.55 3.52 8.20
C ILE A 5 -5.71 4.60 8.91
N ASP A 6 -6.30 5.28 9.88
CA ASP A 6 -5.57 6.18 10.76
C ASP A 6 -4.99 5.39 11.94
N ARG A 7 -3.67 5.36 12.06
CA ARG A 7 -2.97 4.65 13.13
C ARG A 7 -3.32 5.14 14.53
N ALA A 8 -3.68 6.41 14.68
CA ALA A 8 -4.07 6.93 15.98
C ALA A 8 -5.48 6.47 16.40
N ALA A 9 -6.33 6.10 15.43
CA ALA A 9 -7.72 5.71 15.67
C ALA A 9 -7.90 4.20 15.94
N PHE A 10 -6.89 3.38 15.69
CA PHE A 10 -6.96 1.93 15.82
C PHE A 10 -5.81 1.38 16.67
N ARG A 11 -6.10 0.34 17.45
CA ARG A 11 -5.09 -0.32 18.31
C ARG A 11 -4.21 -1.33 17.56
N CYS A 12 -4.53 -1.63 16.30
CA CYS A 12 -3.84 -2.63 15.48
C CYS A 12 -3.04 -1.96 14.36
N THR A 13 -2.09 -2.70 13.78
CA THR A 13 -1.36 -2.25 12.59
C THR A 13 -2.19 -2.45 11.32
N ALA A 14 -1.76 -1.84 10.21
CA ALA A 14 -2.39 -2.06 8.91
C ALA A 14 -2.25 -3.51 8.42
N ASP A 15 -1.20 -4.22 8.84
CA ASP A 15 -1.02 -5.63 8.50
C ASP A 15 -2.01 -6.50 9.30
N ASP A 16 -2.13 -6.27 10.61
CA ASP A 16 -3.09 -6.98 11.46
C ASP A 16 -4.53 -6.73 10.99
N PHE A 17 -4.84 -5.49 10.59
CA PHE A 17 -6.14 -5.14 10.03
C PHE A 17 -6.41 -5.91 8.73
N GLY A 18 -5.40 -6.01 7.87
CA GLY A 18 -5.47 -6.77 6.61
C GLY A 18 -5.71 -8.25 6.87
N GLU A 19 -4.98 -8.86 7.79
CA GLU A 19 -5.13 -10.27 8.16
C GLU A 19 -6.55 -10.54 8.69
N GLN A 20 -7.07 -9.70 9.59
CA GLN A 20 -8.45 -9.82 10.09
C GLN A 20 -9.49 -9.68 8.98
N CYS A 21 -9.30 -8.76 8.03
CA CYS A 21 -10.18 -8.65 6.88
C CYS A 21 -10.09 -9.86 5.94
N ALA A 22 -8.90 -10.45 5.78
CA ALA A 22 -8.71 -11.65 4.98
C ALA A 22 -9.43 -12.86 5.60
N GLU A 23 -9.29 -13.05 6.91
CA GLU A 23 -10.00 -14.08 7.68
C GLU A 23 -11.52 -13.89 7.62
N ALA A 24 -11.99 -12.64 7.66
CA ALA A 24 -13.41 -12.31 7.58
C ALA A 24 -14.00 -12.42 6.16
N GLY A 25 -13.18 -12.65 5.14
CA GLY A 25 -13.64 -12.96 3.79
C GLY A 25 -13.27 -11.96 2.69
N ILE A 26 -12.28 -11.08 2.90
CA ILE A 26 -11.69 -10.23 1.84
C ILE A 26 -10.35 -10.84 1.40
N PRO A 27 -10.34 -11.83 0.49
CA PRO A 27 -9.12 -12.53 0.11
C PRO A 27 -8.11 -11.58 -0.56
N GLY A 28 -6.84 -11.73 -0.19
CA GLY A 28 -5.73 -10.98 -0.77
C GLY A 28 -5.71 -9.50 -0.40
N ILE A 29 -6.41 -9.10 0.67
CA ILE A 29 -6.23 -7.79 1.26
C ILE A 29 -4.90 -7.72 2.03
N GLY A 30 -4.18 -6.62 1.87
CA GLY A 30 -2.95 -6.38 2.60
C GLY A 30 -2.34 -5.03 2.26
N THR A 31 -1.24 -4.71 2.95
CA THR A 31 -0.45 -3.52 2.65
C THR A 31 0.30 -3.70 1.34
N ALA A 32 0.38 -2.65 0.53
CA ALA A 32 1.04 -2.72 -0.77
C ALA A 32 2.52 -2.31 -0.71
N ARG A 33 3.21 -2.62 0.40
CA ARG A 33 4.62 -2.25 0.60
C ARG A 33 5.58 -2.86 -0.42
N TYR A 34 5.16 -3.90 -1.15
CA TYR A 34 5.93 -4.45 -2.27
C TYR A 34 6.24 -3.40 -3.35
N TYR A 35 5.46 -2.33 -3.47
CA TYR A 35 5.76 -1.20 -4.37
C TYR A 35 7.00 -0.39 -3.95
N LEU A 36 7.51 -0.57 -2.73
CA LEU A 36 8.74 0.07 -2.25
C LEU A 36 9.97 -0.83 -2.43
N MET A 37 9.77 -2.08 -2.86
CA MET A 37 10.91 -2.94 -3.19
C MET A 37 11.58 -2.37 -4.42
N SER A 38 12.91 -2.25 -4.40
CA SER A 38 13.70 -1.82 -5.56
C SER A 38 13.38 -2.65 -6.81
N ALA A 39 13.10 -3.95 -6.64
CA ALA A 39 12.65 -4.86 -7.69
C ALA A 39 11.32 -4.45 -8.35
N ALA A 40 10.42 -3.79 -7.62
CA ALA A 40 9.15 -3.27 -8.16
C ALA A 40 9.32 -1.91 -8.88
N CYS A 41 10.49 -1.26 -8.74
CA CYS A 41 10.82 0.03 -9.34
C CYS A 41 11.98 -0.06 -10.35
N ALA A 42 12.18 -1.21 -11.00
CA ALA A 42 13.33 -1.46 -11.87
C ALA A 42 13.56 -0.36 -12.93
N PHE A 43 12.50 0.16 -13.55
CA PHE A 43 12.59 1.25 -14.52
C PHE A 43 13.05 2.58 -13.91
N LEU A 44 12.63 2.90 -12.68
CA LEU A 44 13.09 4.10 -11.97
C LEU A 44 14.54 3.94 -11.54
N GLN A 45 14.93 2.73 -11.12
CA GLN A 45 16.31 2.39 -10.78
C GLN A 45 17.24 2.48 -11.99
N GLU A 46 16.79 1.98 -13.13
CA GLU A 46 17.52 2.08 -14.40
C GLU A 46 17.72 3.54 -14.80
N LYS A 47 16.67 4.36 -14.73
CA LYS A 47 16.76 5.80 -15.03
C LYS A 47 17.65 6.56 -14.06
N ALA A 48 17.62 6.22 -12.77
CA ALA A 48 18.49 6.80 -11.77
C ALA A 48 19.97 6.42 -12.02
N ALA A 49 20.23 5.16 -12.38
CA ALA A 49 21.56 4.68 -12.74
C ALA A 49 22.09 5.34 -14.04
N GLN A 50 21.22 5.56 -15.02
CA GLN A 50 21.54 6.24 -16.28
C GLN A 50 21.59 7.77 -16.15
N GLN A 51 21.29 8.32 -14.97
CA GLN A 51 21.14 9.77 -14.75
C GLN A 51 20.18 10.43 -15.75
N ALA A 52 19.12 9.73 -16.15
CA ALA A 52 18.10 10.28 -17.05
C ALA A 52 17.23 11.30 -16.30
N TYR A 53 16.68 12.30 -16.99
CA TYR A 53 15.77 13.28 -16.36
C TYR A 53 14.62 12.57 -15.62
N PRO A 54 14.28 12.97 -14.36
CA PRO A 54 14.75 14.14 -13.62
C PRO A 54 16.03 13.93 -12.77
N TYR A 55 16.65 12.75 -12.81
CA TYR A 55 17.84 12.41 -12.02
C TYR A 55 19.14 13.03 -12.57
N SER A 56 19.09 13.72 -13.72
CA SER A 56 20.18 14.53 -14.29
C SER A 56 20.28 15.96 -13.72
N LEU A 57 19.40 16.37 -12.81
CA LEU A 57 19.40 17.76 -12.30
C LEU A 57 20.60 18.02 -11.37
N PRO A 58 21.29 19.18 -11.49
CA PRO A 58 22.45 19.50 -10.66
C PRO A 58 22.15 19.46 -9.14
N PRO A 59 23.05 18.88 -8.31
CA PRO A 59 24.34 18.34 -8.68
C PRO A 59 24.17 16.86 -9.03
N ALA A 60 24.29 16.54 -10.32
CA ALA A 60 24.26 15.18 -10.88
C ALA A 60 25.43 14.30 -10.40
N SER A 61 26.11 14.67 -9.31
CA SER A 61 27.17 13.92 -8.64
C SER A 61 26.66 13.00 -7.53
N ARG A 62 25.37 13.06 -7.18
CA ARG A 62 24.77 12.15 -6.19
C ARG A 62 24.09 10.97 -6.88
N THR A 63 24.53 9.77 -6.54
CA THR A 63 23.82 8.54 -6.88
C THR A 63 22.48 8.52 -6.13
N TYR A 64 21.38 8.33 -6.86
CA TYR A 64 20.05 8.20 -6.28
C TYR A 64 19.63 6.74 -6.33
N GLU A 65 19.21 6.19 -5.20
CA GLU A 65 18.69 4.83 -5.09
C GLU A 65 17.22 4.90 -4.69
N TYR A 66 16.30 4.25 -5.42
CA TYR A 66 14.95 4.03 -4.88
C TYR A 66 15.02 2.93 -3.82
N SER A 67 14.78 3.33 -2.58
CA SER A 67 14.60 2.46 -1.45
C SER A 67 13.54 3.03 -0.51
N VAL A 68 13.17 2.24 0.48
CA VAL A 68 12.27 2.66 1.57
C VAL A 68 12.80 3.90 2.30
N ASP A 69 14.12 4.07 2.38
CA ASP A 69 14.77 5.17 3.11
C ASP A 69 14.78 6.47 2.30
N THR A 70 14.85 6.39 0.97
CA THR A 70 14.84 7.57 0.08
C THR A 70 13.44 8.02 -0.31
N CYS A 71 12.42 7.21 -0.01
CA CYS A 71 11.01 7.46 -0.33
C CYS A 71 10.11 7.50 0.92
N PRO A 72 10.40 8.34 1.94
CA PRO A 72 9.69 8.31 3.22
C PRO A 72 8.19 8.59 3.09
N ASN A 73 7.78 9.49 2.20
CA ASN A 73 6.37 9.79 1.98
C ASN A 73 5.61 8.57 1.41
N ALA A 74 6.21 7.86 0.44
CA ALA A 74 5.61 6.67 -0.15
C ALA A 74 5.57 5.51 0.85
N ARG A 75 6.64 5.37 1.64
CA ARG A 75 6.69 4.44 2.77
C ARG A 75 5.54 4.66 3.72
N ASP A 76 5.43 5.87 4.27
CA ASP A 76 4.45 6.19 5.31
C ASP A 76 3.00 6.08 4.79
N TYR A 77 2.77 6.35 3.50
CA TYR A 77 1.49 6.12 2.85
C TYR A 77 1.15 4.63 2.77
N LEU A 78 2.06 3.81 2.24
CA LEU A 78 1.86 2.37 2.06
C LEU A 78 1.77 1.61 3.38
N ASP A 79 2.28 2.22 4.46
CA ASP A 79 2.21 1.71 5.82
C ASP A 79 0.80 1.81 6.45
N ARG A 80 -0.11 2.51 5.79
CA ARG A 80 -1.50 2.73 6.22
C ARG A 80 -2.52 2.31 5.17
N TRP A 81 -2.06 2.01 3.95
CA TRP A 81 -2.89 1.77 2.79
C TRP A 81 -3.09 0.27 2.57
N LEU A 82 -4.35 -0.16 2.66
CA LEU A 82 -4.76 -1.52 2.36
C LEU A 82 -5.39 -1.59 0.99
N ARG A 83 -5.01 -2.60 0.20
CA ARG A 83 -5.65 -2.90 -1.09
C ARG A 83 -6.00 -4.37 -1.18
N TRP A 84 -7.00 -4.68 -2.00
CA TRP A 84 -7.30 -6.04 -2.43
C TRP A 84 -7.70 -6.06 -3.91
N SER A 85 -7.39 -7.18 -4.54
CA SER A 85 -7.36 -7.34 -6.01
C SER A 85 -8.70 -7.76 -6.61
N THR A 86 -9.78 -7.82 -5.84
CA THR A 86 -11.05 -8.43 -6.28
C THR A 86 -11.89 -7.56 -7.21
N PHE A 87 -11.32 -6.50 -7.82
CA PHE A 87 -12.01 -5.79 -8.89
C PHE A 87 -11.70 -6.48 -10.22
N CYS A 88 -12.41 -7.57 -10.48
CA CYS A 88 -12.47 -8.23 -11.79
C CYS A 88 -13.92 -8.26 -12.27
N GLU A 89 -14.16 -8.62 -13.52
CA GLU A 89 -15.51 -8.71 -14.12
C GLU A 89 -16.49 -9.61 -13.33
N LYS A 90 -15.99 -10.39 -12.38
CA LYS A 90 -16.78 -11.27 -11.51
C LYS A 90 -17.34 -10.58 -10.26
N CYS A 91 -16.83 -9.40 -9.89
CA CYS A 91 -17.25 -8.68 -8.69
C CYS A 91 -18.57 -7.95 -8.95
N GLN A 92 -19.61 -8.29 -8.19
CA GLN A 92 -20.93 -7.68 -8.27
C GLN A 92 -21.08 -6.54 -7.26
N LEU A 93 -22.20 -5.82 -7.33
CA LEU A 93 -22.48 -4.70 -6.42
C LEU A 93 -22.63 -5.19 -4.97
N GLU A 94 -23.19 -6.39 -4.80
CA GLU A 94 -23.40 -7.06 -3.52
C GLU A 94 -22.07 -7.36 -2.82
N ASP A 95 -21.03 -7.74 -3.58
CA ASP A 95 -19.68 -7.99 -3.07
C ASP A 95 -19.05 -6.73 -2.46
N CYS A 96 -19.36 -5.56 -3.03
CA CYS A 96 -18.92 -4.27 -2.47
C CYS A 96 -19.59 -3.99 -1.12
N GLY A 97 -20.87 -4.34 -0.98
CA GLY A 97 -21.61 -4.22 0.27
C GLY A 97 -21.07 -5.13 1.37
N LEU A 98 -20.78 -6.38 1.01
CA LEU A 98 -20.16 -7.36 1.92
C LEU A 98 -18.77 -6.88 2.38
N ALA A 99 -17.94 -6.42 1.45
CA ALA A 99 -16.62 -5.89 1.79
C ALA A 99 -16.71 -4.68 2.74
N ALA A 100 -17.66 -3.77 2.49
CA ALA A 100 -17.88 -2.62 3.37
C ALA A 100 -18.36 -3.04 4.77
N ALA A 101 -19.20 -4.07 4.88
CA ALA A 101 -19.65 -4.61 6.16
C ALA A 101 -18.49 -5.25 6.94
N ILE A 102 -17.66 -6.06 6.29
CA ILE A 102 -16.47 -6.68 6.88
C ILE A 102 -15.49 -5.60 7.37
N VAL A 103 -15.17 -4.61 6.53
CA VAL A 103 -14.27 -3.51 6.90
C VAL A 103 -14.81 -2.74 8.10
N ARG A 104 -16.13 -2.52 8.17
CA ARG A 104 -16.76 -1.85 9.30
C ARG A 104 -16.66 -2.67 10.58
N GLU A 105 -16.95 -3.96 10.53
CA GLU A 105 -16.84 -4.83 11.70
C GLU A 105 -15.41 -4.88 12.24
N VAL A 106 -14.42 -5.05 11.36
CA VAL A 106 -13.00 -5.05 11.75
C VAL A 106 -12.58 -3.67 12.29
N ALA A 107 -13.07 -2.59 11.69
CA ALA A 107 -12.81 -1.24 12.19
C ALA A 107 -13.40 -1.01 13.59
N ASP A 108 -14.67 -1.35 13.80
CA ASP A 108 -15.34 -1.19 15.08
C ASP A 108 -14.70 -2.07 16.16
N ARG A 109 -14.29 -3.28 15.78
CA ARG A 109 -13.53 -4.17 16.65
C ARG A 109 -12.24 -3.50 17.13
N ASN A 110 -11.47 -2.84 16.25
CA ASN A 110 -10.11 -2.35 16.54
C ASN A 110 -10.02 -0.87 16.94
N ARG A 111 -11.13 -0.12 16.95
CA ARG A 111 -11.13 1.30 17.30
C ARG A 111 -10.70 1.53 18.77
N VAL A 112 -10.04 2.67 19.01
CA VAL A 112 -9.68 3.20 20.35
C VAL A 112 -10.65 4.27 20.78
#